data_AF-A0A952RAI1-F1
#
_entry.id   AF-A0A952RAI1-F1
#
_cell.length_a   1.000
_cell.length_b   1.000
_cell.length_c   1.000
_cell.angle_alpha   90.00
_cell.angle_beta   90.00
_cell.angle_gamma   90.00
#
_symmetry.space_group_name_H-M   'P 1'
#
loop_
_entity.id
_entity.type
_entity.pdbx_description
1 polymer ?
#
loop_
_entity_poly.entity_id
_entity_poly.type
_entity_poly.pdbx_seq_one_letter_code
_entity_poly.pdbx_strand_id
1 'polypeptide(L)'
;MTTALPALPSSWVAKDGAQYRLEQDGSRIELVIADMGKGHLGPGEVEFVLIKPERGAETYRVSHTLRPLLPTKSMYDEAGYTSCLRTITSVEGSALVARVSPQKIEIEMAVLELPARAFKRSPRTGKIVACDGLGTAEAFRRTMQLVPNRSGD
;
A
#
# COMPACT_ATOMS: atom_id res chain seq x y z
N MET A 1 22.19 -10.45 -18.36
CA MET A 1 22.62 -10.85 -17.01
C MET A 1 21.59 -10.34 -16.03
N THR A 2 20.82 -11.22 -15.41
CA THR A 2 19.80 -10.85 -14.42
C THR A 2 20.54 -10.53 -13.13
N THR A 3 20.66 -9.25 -12.77
CA THR A 3 21.30 -8.85 -11.51
C THR A 3 20.49 -9.46 -10.36
N ALA A 4 21.14 -10.20 -9.45
CA ALA A 4 20.49 -10.68 -8.24
C ALA A 4 19.90 -9.51 -7.44
N LEU A 5 18.80 -9.73 -6.70
CA LEU A 5 18.27 -8.72 -5.80
C LEU A 5 19.28 -8.42 -4.67
N PRO A 6 19.35 -7.18 -4.18
CA PRO A 6 20.17 -6.87 -3.01
C PRO A 6 19.71 -7.72 -1.81
N ALA A 7 20.66 -8.11 -0.95
CA ALA A 7 20.32 -8.73 0.33
C ALA A 7 19.60 -7.68 1.20
N LEU A 8 18.30 -7.87 1.39
CA LEU A 8 17.46 -6.96 2.15
C LEU A 8 17.08 -7.60 3.49
N PRO A 9 16.98 -6.81 4.57
CA PRO A 9 16.29 -7.23 5.78
C PRO A 9 14.89 -7.78 5.49
N SER A 10 14.46 -8.79 6.24
CA SER A 10 13.12 -9.38 6.10
C SER A 10 12.02 -8.57 6.78
N SER A 11 12.37 -7.66 7.69
CA SER A 11 11.42 -6.87 8.48
C SER A 11 11.74 -5.37 8.42
N TRP A 12 10.69 -4.58 8.26
CA TRP A 12 10.74 -3.14 8.01
C TRP A 12 9.67 -2.42 8.81
N VAL A 13 9.92 -1.17 9.15
CA VAL A 13 9.00 -0.33 9.92
C VAL A 13 8.85 1.05 9.28
N ALA A 14 7.61 1.51 9.17
CA ALA A 14 7.25 2.85 8.72
C ALA A 14 7.28 3.85 9.90
N LYS A 15 7.31 5.14 9.59
CA LYS A 15 7.37 6.21 10.60
C LYS A 15 6.16 6.22 11.57
N ASP A 16 5.01 5.75 11.11
CA ASP A 16 3.77 5.63 11.90
C ASP A 16 3.72 4.35 12.76
N GLY A 17 4.75 3.52 12.69
CA GLY A 17 4.89 2.27 13.41
C GLY A 17 4.32 1.04 12.68
N ALA A 18 3.78 1.19 11.46
CA ALA A 18 3.37 0.03 10.67
C ALA A 18 4.59 -0.84 10.34
N GLN A 19 4.45 -2.15 10.51
CA GLN A 19 5.49 -3.13 10.25
C GLN A 19 5.17 -3.92 8.99
N TYR A 20 6.20 -4.13 8.19
CA TYR A 20 6.14 -4.82 6.92
C TYR A 20 7.14 -5.97 6.93
N ARG A 21 6.70 -7.13 6.45
CA ARG A 21 7.56 -8.25 6.13
C ARG A 21 7.82 -8.25 4.63
N LEU A 22 9.07 -8.51 4.28
CA LEU A 22 9.52 -8.55 2.90
C LEU A 22 9.65 -10.01 2.47
N GLU A 23 8.91 -10.38 1.44
CA GLU A 23 8.99 -11.69 0.77
C GLU A 23 9.62 -11.49 -0.61
N GLN A 24 10.67 -12.26 -0.92
CA GLN A 24 11.37 -12.17 -2.21
C GLN A 24 11.19 -13.45 -3.00
N ASP A 25 10.78 -13.30 -4.26
CA ASP A 25 10.78 -14.38 -5.24
C ASP A 25 11.43 -13.89 -6.54
N GLY A 26 12.71 -14.24 -6.74
CA GLY A 26 13.46 -13.96 -7.96
C GLY A 26 13.55 -12.47 -8.33
N SER A 27 12.56 -11.97 -9.09
CA SER A 27 12.44 -10.58 -9.56
C SER A 27 11.34 -9.77 -8.87
N ARG A 28 10.59 -10.38 -7.94
CA ARG A 28 9.46 -9.77 -7.23
C ARG A 28 9.82 -9.61 -5.76
N ILE A 29 9.49 -8.43 -5.23
CA ILE A 29 9.49 -8.18 -3.80
C ILE A 29 8.04 -7.89 -3.42
N GLU A 30 7.50 -8.66 -2.49
CA GLU A 30 6.19 -8.42 -1.89
C GLU A 30 6.41 -7.86 -0.48
N LEU A 31 5.77 -6.72 -0.21
CA LEU A 31 5.73 -6.16 1.13
C LEU A 31 4.37 -6.48 1.74
N VAL A 32 4.40 -7.44 2.66
CA VAL A 32 3.23 -7.91 3.39
C VAL A 32 3.15 -7.11 4.69
N ILE A 33 2.00 -6.49 4.92
CA ILE A 33 1.74 -5.81 6.19
C ILE A 33 1.72 -6.86 7.31
N ALA A 34 2.60 -6.72 8.29
CA ALA A 34 2.67 -7.57 9.47
C ALA A 34 1.93 -6.95 10.67
N ASP A 35 1.99 -5.62 10.80
CA ASP A 35 1.28 -4.84 11.81
C ASP A 35 0.97 -3.46 11.22
N MET A 36 -0.24 -2.94 11.41
CA MET A 36 -0.65 -1.63 10.90
C MET A 36 -0.14 -0.45 11.77
N GLY A 37 0.43 -0.72 12.95
CA GLY A 37 0.93 0.32 13.85
C GLY A 37 -0.18 1.19 14.44
N LYS A 38 0.20 2.36 14.99
CA LYS A 38 -0.73 3.30 15.67
C LYS A 38 -1.12 4.49 14.81
N GLY A 39 -0.34 4.82 13.79
CA GLY A 39 -0.65 5.90 12.86
C GLY A 39 -1.35 5.37 11.62
N HIS A 40 -2.63 5.68 11.52
CA HIS A 40 -3.47 5.80 10.32
C HIS A 40 -2.81 5.47 8.97
N LEU A 41 -2.54 4.21 8.74
CA LEU A 41 -3.13 3.54 7.60
C LEU A 41 -4.51 3.11 8.10
N GLY A 42 -5.56 3.77 7.64
CA GLY A 42 -6.92 3.28 7.88
C GLY A 42 -7.05 1.85 7.35
N PRO A 43 -8.23 1.22 7.43
CA PRO A 43 -8.49 -0.12 6.87
C PRO A 43 -8.37 -0.19 5.32
N GLY A 44 -7.48 0.58 4.69
CA GLY A 44 -7.32 0.73 3.27
C GLY A 44 -5.91 0.55 2.73
N GLU A 45 -4.87 0.25 3.49
CA GLU A 45 -3.63 -0.27 2.87
C GLU A 45 -3.62 -1.79 2.98
N VAL A 46 -3.46 -2.48 1.85
CA VAL A 46 -3.62 -3.94 1.80
C VAL A 46 -2.36 -4.62 1.34
N GLU A 47 -1.74 -4.12 0.28
CA GLU A 47 -0.61 -4.81 -0.33
C GLU A 47 0.24 -3.87 -1.19
N PHE A 48 1.57 -3.99 -1.05
CA PHE A 48 2.52 -3.45 -2.02
C PHE A 48 3.27 -4.58 -2.70
N VAL A 49 3.23 -4.57 -4.02
CA VAL A 49 4.07 -5.43 -4.85
C VAL A 49 5.08 -4.56 -5.59
N LEU A 50 6.36 -4.81 -5.34
CA LEU A 50 7.48 -4.13 -5.99
C LEU A 50 8.05 -5.05 -7.06
N ILE A 51 7.97 -4.62 -8.31
CA ILE A 51 8.38 -5.40 -9.47
C ILE A 51 9.69 -4.81 -10.00
N LYS A 52 10.74 -5.64 -10.06
CA LYS A 52 12.03 -5.20 -10.61
C LYS A 52 11.87 -4.83 -12.09
N PRO A 53 12.25 -3.61 -12.51
CA PRO A 53 12.31 -3.27 -13.92
C PRO A 53 13.48 -3.99 -14.58
N GLU A 54 13.38 -4.15 -15.91
CA GLU A 54 14.46 -4.73 -16.72
C GLU A 54 15.78 -3.94 -16.62
N ARG A 55 15.73 -2.67 -16.20
CA ARG A 55 16.88 -1.77 -16.04
C ARG A 55 16.77 -0.94 -14.77
N GLY A 56 17.87 -0.81 -14.04
CA GLY A 56 17.96 -0.10 -12.75
C GLY A 56 17.88 -1.09 -11.58
N ALA A 57 18.97 -1.21 -10.82
CA ALA A 57 19.07 -2.20 -9.73
C ALA A 57 18.23 -1.83 -8.49
N GLU A 58 17.91 -0.55 -8.33
CA GLU A 58 17.40 0.01 -7.08
C GLU A 58 16.02 0.66 -7.20
N THR A 59 15.48 0.84 -8.41
CA THR A 59 14.13 1.40 -8.63
C THR A 59 13.19 0.29 -9.06
N TYR A 60 12.02 0.18 -8.45
CA TYR A 60 11.02 -0.87 -8.66
C TYR A 60 9.70 -0.23 -9.11
N ARG A 61 8.92 -0.91 -9.97
CA ARG A 61 7.53 -0.50 -10.23
C ARG A 61 6.67 -0.93 -9.05
N VAL A 62 5.72 -0.09 -8.66
CA VAL A 62 4.81 -0.39 -7.54
C VAL A 62 3.44 -0.73 -8.09
N SER A 63 2.89 -1.84 -7.61
CA SER A 63 1.46 -2.14 -7.65
C SER A 63 0.93 -2.02 -6.22
N HIS A 64 0.13 -0.98 -5.98
CA HIS A 64 -0.42 -0.67 -4.66
C HIS A 64 -1.90 -1.04 -4.63
N THR A 65 -2.27 -2.04 -3.82
CA THR A 65 -3.68 -2.39 -3.58
C THR A 65 -4.15 -1.70 -2.30
N LEU A 66 -5.15 -0.83 -2.46
CA LEU A 66 -5.66 0.00 -1.37
C LEU A 66 -7.19 0.15 -1.39
N ARG A 67 -7.74 0.67 -0.31
CA ARG A 67 -9.11 1.17 -0.17
C ARG A 67 -9.09 2.68 0.08
N PRO A 68 -10.18 3.38 -0.26
CA PRO A 68 -10.32 4.80 0.02
C PRO A 68 -10.22 5.13 1.51
N LEU A 69 -9.78 6.35 1.80
CA LEU A 69 -9.83 6.90 3.15
C LEU A 69 -11.29 7.05 3.59
N LEU A 70 -11.59 6.49 4.76
CA LEU A 70 -12.94 6.54 5.32
C LEU A 70 -13.25 7.93 5.90
N PRO A 71 -14.52 8.38 5.83
CA PRO A 71 -14.98 9.51 6.63
C PRO A 71 -14.80 9.23 8.13
N THR A 72 -14.52 10.27 8.92
CA THR A 72 -14.27 10.16 10.37
C THR A 72 -15.32 9.31 11.09
N LYS A 73 -14.88 8.43 12.01
CA LYS A 73 -15.72 7.50 12.79
C LYS A 73 -16.48 6.45 11.96
N SER A 74 -16.05 6.16 10.73
CA SER A 74 -16.62 5.09 9.91
C SER A 74 -15.73 3.84 9.92
N MET A 75 -16.32 2.68 9.62
CA MET A 75 -15.61 1.42 9.46
C MET A 75 -16.22 0.63 8.30
N TYR A 76 -15.41 -0.18 7.63
CA TYR A 76 -15.89 -1.18 6.68
C TYR A 76 -16.53 -2.35 7.44
N ASP A 77 -17.52 -3.00 6.83
CA ASP A 77 -17.86 -4.38 7.14
C ASP A 77 -17.16 -5.34 6.15
N GLU A 78 -17.38 -6.65 6.31
CA GLU A 78 -16.74 -7.68 5.48
C GLU A 78 -16.98 -7.49 3.98
N ALA A 79 -18.19 -7.13 3.57
CA ALA A 79 -18.50 -6.82 2.18
C ALA A 79 -17.77 -5.55 1.71
N GLY A 80 -17.66 -4.53 2.57
CA GLY A 80 -16.87 -3.33 2.31
C GLY A 80 -15.37 -3.61 2.15
N TYR A 81 -14.83 -4.60 2.89
CA TYR A 81 -13.42 -4.97 2.79
C TYR A 81 -13.06 -5.53 1.41
N THR A 82 -14.01 -6.12 0.67
CA THR A 82 -13.74 -6.67 -0.66
C THR A 82 -14.13 -5.70 -1.77
N SER A 83 -15.27 -5.03 -1.64
CA SER A 83 -15.82 -4.16 -2.69
C SER A 83 -15.13 -2.79 -2.82
N CYS A 84 -14.45 -2.34 -1.78
CA CYS A 84 -13.75 -1.05 -1.77
C CYS A 84 -12.26 -1.16 -2.11
N LEU A 85 -11.83 -2.20 -2.85
CA LEU A 85 -10.43 -2.40 -3.23
C LEU A 85 -10.11 -1.90 -4.62
N ARG A 86 -8.95 -1.26 -4.77
CA ARG A 86 -8.39 -0.85 -6.05
C ARG A 86 -6.89 -1.03 -6.05
N THR A 87 -6.39 -1.64 -7.10
CA THR A 87 -4.96 -1.70 -7.40
C THR A 87 -4.59 -0.52 -8.30
N ILE A 88 -3.58 0.24 -7.90
CA ILE A 88 -3.05 1.40 -8.61
C ILE A 88 -1.57 1.18 -8.90
N THR A 89 -1.19 1.35 -10.15
CA THR A 89 0.20 1.27 -10.63
C THR A 89 0.73 2.61 -11.12
N SER A 90 -0.13 3.63 -11.24
CA SER A 90 0.22 4.95 -11.74
C SER A 90 -0.71 6.03 -11.20
N VAL A 91 -0.17 7.23 -11.00
CA VAL A 91 -0.92 8.45 -10.63
C VAL A 91 -0.53 9.53 -11.64
N GLU A 92 -1.53 10.25 -12.18
CA GLU A 92 -1.33 11.32 -13.16
C GLU A 92 -0.54 10.88 -14.41
N GLY A 93 -0.83 9.66 -14.90
CA GLY A 93 -0.16 9.07 -16.07
C GLY A 93 1.28 8.60 -15.82
N SER A 94 1.82 8.81 -14.62
CA SER A 94 3.17 8.39 -14.25
C SER A 94 3.14 7.17 -13.33
N ALA A 95 3.95 6.15 -13.65
CA ALA A 95 4.06 4.95 -12.82
C ALA A 95 4.47 5.29 -11.38
N LEU A 96 3.92 4.55 -10.43
CA LEU A 96 4.41 4.55 -9.05
C LEU A 96 5.72 3.76 -9.00
N VAL A 97 6.72 4.30 -8.30
CA VAL A 97 8.00 3.64 -8.13
C VAL A 97 8.42 3.54 -6.67
N ALA A 98 9.24 2.53 -6.37
CA ALA A 98 9.93 2.40 -5.09
C ALA A 98 11.44 2.43 -5.30
N ARG A 99 12.17 3.10 -4.42
CA ARG A 99 13.63 3.03 -4.33
C ARG A 99 14.01 2.14 -3.16
N VAL A 100 14.74 1.08 -3.43
CA VAL A 100 15.04 0.03 -2.46
C VAL A 100 16.54 -0.03 -2.23
N SER A 101 16.96 0.13 -0.96
CA SER A 101 18.33 -0.14 -0.51
C SER A 101 18.32 -0.93 0.80
N PRO A 102 19.46 -1.48 1.24
CA PRO A 102 19.54 -2.18 2.53
C PRO A 102 19.24 -1.30 3.76
N GLN A 103 19.31 0.03 3.62
CA GLN A 103 19.13 0.98 4.73
C GLN A 103 17.72 1.59 4.78
N LYS A 104 17.03 1.67 3.64
CA LYS A 104 15.67 2.22 3.55
C LYS A 104 14.96 1.75 2.28
N ILE A 105 13.63 1.74 2.36
CA ILE A 105 12.78 1.64 1.17
C ILE A 105 11.93 2.91 1.11
N GLU A 106 11.95 3.60 -0.02
CA GLU A 106 11.08 4.75 -0.31
C GLU A 106 10.05 4.33 -1.35
N ILE A 107 8.77 4.32 -1.00
CA ILE A 107 7.69 3.82 -1.84
C ILE A 107 6.78 4.98 -2.22
N GLU A 108 6.58 5.21 -3.51
CA GLU A 108 5.47 6.03 -3.98
C GLU A 108 4.17 5.25 -3.85
N MET A 109 3.23 5.82 -3.13
CA MET A 109 1.92 5.27 -2.86
C MET A 109 0.85 6.14 -3.51
N ALA A 110 -0.22 5.50 -3.95
CA ALA A 110 -1.47 6.18 -4.24
C ALA A 110 -2.33 6.30 -2.97
N VAL A 111 -3.00 7.43 -2.82
CA VAL A 111 -4.07 7.65 -1.85
C VAL A 111 -5.35 7.92 -2.62
N LEU A 112 -6.42 7.21 -2.28
CA LEU A 112 -7.74 7.42 -2.84
C LEU A 112 -8.61 8.17 -1.86
N GLU A 113 -9.12 9.31 -2.30
CA GLU A 113 -10.14 10.05 -1.59
C GLU A 113 -11.46 9.93 -2.37
N LEU A 114 -12.52 9.55 -1.65
CA LEU A 114 -13.87 9.51 -2.20
C LEU A 114 -14.77 10.49 -1.46
N PRO A 115 -15.72 11.14 -2.15
CA PRO A 115 -16.72 11.95 -1.48
C PRO A 115 -17.61 11.06 -0.60
N ALA A 116 -18.09 11.58 0.53
CA ALA A 116 -18.89 10.82 1.50
C ALA A 116 -20.08 10.05 0.89
N ARG A 117 -20.70 10.60 -0.16
CA ARG A 117 -21.83 9.99 -0.89
C ARG A 117 -21.47 8.69 -1.63
N ALA A 118 -20.19 8.46 -1.91
CA ALA A 118 -19.70 7.27 -2.60
C ALA A 118 -19.71 6.03 -1.69
N PHE A 119 -19.71 6.22 -0.36
CA PHE A 119 -19.68 5.12 0.59
C PHE A 119 -21.11 4.64 0.90
N LYS A 120 -21.46 3.44 0.46
CA LYS A 120 -22.74 2.82 0.80
C LYS A 120 -22.68 2.23 2.19
N ARG A 121 -23.67 2.56 3.01
CA ARG A 121 -23.80 2.06 4.38
C ARG A 121 -24.87 0.99 4.47
N SER A 122 -24.59 -0.04 5.26
CA SER A 122 -25.63 -0.97 5.68
C SER A 122 -26.63 -0.24 6.57
N PRO A 123 -27.94 -0.28 6.28
CA PRO A 123 -28.95 0.30 7.15
C PRO A 123 -29.00 -0.41 8.52
N ARG A 124 -28.49 -1.64 8.62
CA ARG A 124 -28.49 -2.44 9.85
C ARG A 124 -27.32 -2.11 10.78
N THR A 125 -26.12 -1.89 10.23
CA THR A 125 -24.88 -1.76 11.04
C THR A 125 -24.27 -0.37 10.97
N GLY A 126 -24.70 0.47 10.02
CA GLY A 126 -24.11 1.79 9.75
C GLY A 126 -22.69 1.73 9.15
N LYS A 127 -22.12 0.53 8.96
CA LYS A 127 -20.80 0.28 8.38
C LYS A 127 -20.82 0.39 6.86
N ILE A 128 -19.66 0.68 6.27
CA ILE A 128 -19.50 0.75 4.81
C ILE A 128 -19.46 -0.65 4.21
N VAL A 129 -20.29 -0.89 3.21
CA VAL A 129 -20.44 -2.20 2.53
C VAL A 129 -20.03 -2.17 1.06
N ALA A 130 -19.94 -0.97 0.47
CA ALA A 130 -19.53 -0.75 -0.92
C ALA A 130 -19.04 0.69 -1.15
N CYS A 131 -18.23 0.86 -2.20
CA CYS A 131 -17.69 2.15 -2.63
C CYS A 131 -18.00 2.40 -4.11
N ASP A 132 -18.93 3.31 -4.38
CA ASP A 132 -19.29 3.72 -5.74
C ASP A 132 -18.19 4.62 -6.34
N GLY A 133 -18.02 4.58 -7.67
CA GLY A 133 -17.12 5.48 -8.38
C GLY A 133 -15.63 5.24 -8.12
N LEU A 134 -15.27 4.13 -7.45
CA LEU A 134 -13.90 3.79 -7.10
C LEU A 134 -12.97 3.73 -8.32
N GLY A 135 -13.47 3.20 -9.45
CA GLY A 135 -12.68 3.08 -10.69
C GLY A 135 -12.32 4.43 -11.33
N THR A 136 -13.13 5.46 -11.12
CA THR A 136 -12.91 6.82 -11.65
C THR A 136 -12.41 7.79 -10.59
N ALA A 137 -12.19 7.32 -9.37
CA ALA A 137 -11.71 8.14 -8.27
C ALA A 137 -10.32 8.70 -8.59
N GLU A 138 -10.13 9.97 -8.27
CA GLU A 138 -8.83 10.61 -8.32
C GLU A 138 -7.91 9.99 -7.26
N ALA A 139 -6.67 9.77 -7.64
CA ALA A 139 -5.63 9.24 -6.77
C ALA A 139 -4.53 10.28 -6.65
N PHE A 140 -4.01 10.45 -5.44
CA PHE A 140 -2.92 11.38 -5.14
C PHE A 140 -1.67 10.62 -4.75
N ARG A 141 -0.51 11.16 -5.11
CA ARG A 141 0.77 10.55 -4.77
C ARG A 141 1.20 10.94 -3.37
N ARG A 142 1.70 9.97 -2.61
CA ARG A 142 2.46 10.17 -1.36
C ARG A 142 3.71 9.31 -1.37
N THR A 143 4.67 9.64 -0.52
CA THR A 143 5.86 8.81 -0.31
C THR A 143 5.84 8.25 1.10
N MET A 144 5.95 6.94 1.22
CA MET A 144 6.23 6.26 2.48
C MET A 144 7.69 5.88 2.54
N GLN A 145 8.27 5.98 3.72
CA GLN A 145 9.62 5.51 4.00
C GLN A 145 9.57 4.39 5.02
N LEU A 146 10.19 3.27 4.67
CA LEU A 146 10.43 2.14 5.55
C LEU A 146 11.92 2.09 5.91
N VAL A 147 12.22 1.74 7.16
CA VAL A 147 13.58 1.46 7.64
C VAL A 147 13.65 0.04 8.21
N PRO A 148 14.82 -0.62 8.22
CA PRO A 148 14.94 -1.95 8.78
C PRO A 148 14.46 -1.99 10.22
N ASN A 149 13.61 -2.96 10.55
CA ASN A 149 13.18 -3.17 11.92
C ASN A 149 14.31 -3.88 12.69
N ARG A 150 15.01 -3.14 13.55
CA ARG A 150 16.15 -3.64 14.34
C ARG A 150 15.76 -4.19 15.71
N SER A 151 14.47 -4.26 16.01
CA SER A 151 13.97 -4.67 17.33
C SER A 151 13.89 -6.20 17.50
N GLY A 152 14.64 -6.97 16.72
CA GLY A 152 14.56 -8.44 16.67
C GLY A 152 15.91 -9.16 16.63
N ASP A 153 16.98 -8.53 17.14
CA ASP A 153 18.20 -9.22 17.59
C ASP A 153 18.20 -9.35 19.12
#